data_AF-A0A3D4UHR5-F1
#
_entry.id   AF-A0A3D4UHR5-F1
#
_cell.length_a   1.000
_cell.length_b   1.000
_cell.length_c   1.000
_cell.angle_alpha   90.00
_cell.angle_beta   90.00
_cell.angle_gamma   90.00
#
_symmetry.space_group_name_H-M   'P 1'
#
loop_
_entity.id
_entity.type
_entity.pdbx_description
1 polymer ?
#
loop_
_entity_poly.entity_id
_entity_poly.type
_entity_poly.pdbx_seq_one_letter_code
_entity_poly.pdbx_strand_id
1 'polypeptide(L)'
;DAFERVLRTNTFGPLMLTKAIVPNVAKSDRKLIVSITSNLGSITDASKGQMGFLGYRTSKAALNMANATMAHQLKPKGITSVVVHPGWVQTDMGG
;
A
#
# COMPACT_ATOMS: atom_id res chain seq x y z
N ASP A 1 -12.35 -13.45 -10.04
CA ASP A 1 -12.47 -12.32 -10.98
C ASP A 1 -11.16 -11.51 -10.99
N ALA A 2 -10.84 -10.79 -12.09
CA ALA A 2 -9.63 -9.97 -12.23
C ALA A 2 -9.56 -8.84 -11.18
N PHE A 3 -10.69 -8.24 -10.82
CA PHE A 3 -10.76 -7.22 -9.78
C PHE A 3 -10.32 -7.77 -8.41
N GLU A 4 -10.90 -8.90 -8.00
CA GLU A 4 -10.55 -9.57 -6.74
C GLU A 4 -9.06 -9.94 -6.69
N ARG A 5 -8.50 -10.47 -7.79
CA ARG A 5 -7.08 -10.82 -7.88
C ARG A 5 -6.18 -9.60 -7.62
N VAL A 6 -6.53 -8.43 -8.17
CA VAL A 6 -5.77 -7.19 -7.96
C VAL A 6 -5.80 -6.77 -6.49
N LEU A 7 -6.94 -6.87 -5.80
CA LEU A 7 -7.03 -6.55 -4.36
C LEU A 7 -6.25 -7.56 -3.51
N ARG A 8 -6.32 -8.86 -3.86
CA ARG A 8 -5.52 -9.89 -3.19
C ARG A 8 -4.03 -9.61 -3.28
N THR A 9 -3.53 -9.27 -4.46
CA THR A 9 -2.11 -8.98 -4.67
C THR A 9 -1.70 -7.65 -4.04
N ASN A 10 -2.42 -6.57 -4.32
CA ASN A 10 -1.94 -5.22 -4.00
C ASN A 10 -2.37 -4.71 -2.62
N THR A 11 -3.36 -5.34 -1.99
CA THR A 11 -3.89 -4.91 -0.68
C THR A 11 -3.70 -5.99 0.37
N PHE A 12 -4.28 -7.18 0.16
CA PHE A 12 -4.24 -8.24 1.17
C PHE A 12 -2.83 -8.80 1.34
N GLY A 13 -2.08 -9.01 0.26
CA GLY A 13 -0.69 -9.46 0.32
C GLY A 13 0.19 -8.61 1.24
N PRO A 14 0.36 -7.30 0.97
CA PRO A 14 1.13 -6.40 1.82
C PRO A 14 0.63 -6.31 3.26
N LEU A 15 -0.69 -6.30 3.47
CA LEU A 15 -1.29 -6.23 4.81
C LEU A 15 -0.97 -7.49 5.63
N MET A 16 -1.14 -8.67 5.04
CA MET A 16 -0.90 -9.94 5.72
C MET A 16 0.60 -10.15 5.97
N LEU A 17 1.45 -9.80 5.00
CA LEU A 17 2.90 -9.79 5.17
C LEU A 17 3.29 -8.88 6.33
N THR A 18 2.80 -7.64 6.35
CA THR A 18 3.06 -6.68 7.43
C THR A 18 2.71 -7.28 8.78
N LYS A 19 1.49 -7.81 8.95
CA LYS A 19 1.07 -8.45 10.20
C LYS A 19 2.00 -9.58 10.64
N ALA A 20 2.44 -10.42 9.71
CA ALA A 20 3.31 -11.55 9.99
C ALA A 20 4.72 -11.12 10.45
N ILE A 21 5.26 -10.03 9.88
CA ILE A 21 6.64 -9.59 10.15
C ILE A 21 6.78 -8.55 11.25
N VAL A 22 5.68 -7.98 11.77
CA VAL A 22 5.70 -6.97 12.86
C VAL A 22 6.58 -7.38 14.04
N PRO A 23 6.52 -8.62 14.57
CA PRO A 23 7.41 -9.04 15.68
C PRO A 23 8.89 -8.98 15.32
N ASN A 24 9.24 -9.28 14.06
CA ASN A 24 10.61 -9.26 13.57
C ASN A 24 11.09 -7.82 13.38
N VAL A 25 10.28 -6.98 12.75
CA VAL A 25 10.59 -5.55 12.56
C VAL A 25 10.75 -4.85 13.91
N ALA A 26 9.92 -5.18 14.90
CA ALA A 26 10.03 -4.62 16.26
C ALA A 26 11.38 -4.93 16.95
N LYS A 27 12.06 -6.02 16.56
CA LYS A 27 13.36 -6.42 17.08
C LYS A 27 14.54 -5.93 16.25
N SER A 28 14.28 -5.32 15.09
CA SER A 28 15.32 -4.81 14.18
C SER A 28 15.87 -3.46 14.64
N ASP A 29 17.09 -3.13 14.20
CA ASP A 29 17.69 -1.81 14.42
C ASP A 29 16.92 -0.69 13.71
N ARG A 30 16.39 -0.99 12.51
CA ARG A 30 15.58 -0.07 11.71
C ARG A 30 14.14 -0.55 11.63
N LYS A 31 13.33 -0.05 12.55
CA LYS A 31 11.89 -0.34 12.71
C LYS A 31 11.06 0.42 11.68
N LEU A 32 11.17 0.05 10.40
CA LEU A 32 10.53 0.74 9.28
C LEU A 32 9.78 -0.25 8.38
N ILE A 33 8.55 0.12 8.02
CA ILE A 33 7.75 -0.56 7.01
C ILE A 33 7.40 0.45 5.92
N VAL A 34 7.75 0.13 4.68
CA VAL A 34 7.47 0.97 3.50
C VAL A 34 6.54 0.21 2.56
N SER A 35 5.36 0.78 2.32
CA SER A 35 4.38 0.24 1.38
C SER A 35 4.46 1.01 0.05
N ILE A 36 4.79 0.32 -1.04
CA ILE A 36 4.81 0.95 -2.37
C ILE A 36 3.38 1.05 -2.92
N THR A 37 2.89 2.28 -3.04
CA THR A 37 1.56 2.59 -3.52
C THR A 37 1.60 3.38 -4.83
N SER A 38 0.59 4.20 -5.11
CA SER A 38 0.49 5.01 -6.32
C SER A 38 -0.35 6.25 -6.06
N ASN A 39 -0.04 7.35 -6.75
CA ASN A 39 -0.92 8.52 -6.83
C ASN A 39 -2.33 8.16 -7.32
N LEU A 40 -2.49 7.12 -8.13
CA LEU A 40 -3.80 6.61 -8.56
C LEU A 40 -4.67 6.08 -7.41
N GLY A 41 -4.09 5.82 -6.23
CA GLY A 41 -4.82 5.52 -4.99
C GLY A 41 -5.32 6.76 -4.24
N SER A 42 -5.08 7.97 -4.75
CA SER A 42 -5.54 9.23 -4.18
C SER A 42 -7.05 9.40 -4.42
N ILE A 43 -7.79 9.70 -3.35
CA ILE A 43 -9.22 10.00 -3.43
C ILE A 43 -9.44 11.43 -3.98
N THR A 44 -8.54 12.36 -3.66
CA THR A 44 -8.62 13.73 -4.17
C THR A 44 -8.30 13.81 -5.66
N ASP A 45 -7.47 12.88 -6.17
CA ASP A 45 -7.15 12.75 -7.60
C ASP A 45 -7.97 11.63 -8.29
N ALA A 46 -9.13 11.29 -7.70
CA ALA A 46 -10.08 10.40 -8.36
C ALA A 46 -10.47 11.00 -9.71
N SER A 47 -10.33 10.22 -10.79
CA SER A 47 -10.69 10.66 -12.12
C SER A 47 -12.17 11.03 -12.16
N LYS A 48 -12.48 12.23 -12.67
CA LYS A 48 -13.85 12.77 -12.83
C LYS A 48 -14.70 11.90 -13.78
N GLY A 49 -15.13 10.72 -13.34
CA GLY A 49 -16.00 9.80 -14.07
C GLY A 49 -15.32 8.76 -14.97
N GLN A 50 -13.99 8.64 -14.98
CA GLN A 50 -13.32 7.57 -15.75
C GLN A 50 -13.14 6.31 -14.91
N MET A 51 -13.61 5.17 -15.42
CA MET A 51 -13.49 3.83 -14.81
C MET A 51 -12.11 3.18 -15.01
N GLY A 52 -11.21 3.85 -15.75
CA GLY A 52 -9.88 3.33 -16.07
C GLY A 52 -9.11 2.93 -14.81
N PHE A 53 -8.53 1.73 -14.83
CA PHE A 53 -7.74 1.19 -13.73
C PHE A 53 -8.49 1.06 -12.40
N LEU A 54 -9.84 0.97 -12.39
CA LEU A 54 -10.64 0.92 -11.15
C LEU A 54 -10.08 -0.07 -10.12
N GLY A 55 -9.81 -1.33 -10.50
CA GLY A 55 -9.23 -2.32 -9.59
C GLY A 55 -7.88 -1.92 -9.01
N TYR A 56 -6.99 -1.33 -9.83
CA TYR A 56 -5.69 -0.86 -9.38
C TYR A 56 -5.82 0.36 -8.45
N ARG A 57 -6.59 1.38 -8.85
CA ARG A 57 -6.94 2.56 -8.05
C ARG A 57 -7.48 2.16 -6.68
N THR A 58 -8.53 1.35 -6.65
CA THR A 58 -9.16 0.85 -5.43
C THR A 58 -8.17 0.06 -4.57
N SER A 59 -7.35 -0.81 -5.17
CA SER A 59 -6.37 -1.60 -4.41
C SER A 59 -5.30 -0.74 -3.74
N LYS A 60 -4.80 0.31 -4.42
CA LYS A 60 -3.79 1.23 -3.87
C LYS A 60 -4.39 2.20 -2.86
N ALA A 61 -5.63 2.65 -3.05
CA ALA A 61 -6.36 3.44 -2.06
C ALA A 61 -6.61 2.62 -0.78
N ALA A 62 -6.99 1.35 -0.91
CA ALA A 62 -7.17 0.45 0.22
C ALA A 62 -5.85 0.21 0.97
N LEU A 63 -4.73 0.04 0.25
CA LEU A 63 -3.41 -0.08 0.86
C LEU A 63 -2.98 1.22 1.58
N ASN A 64 -3.27 2.39 1.01
CA ASN A 64 -3.00 3.68 1.67
C ASN A 64 -3.74 3.78 3.02
N MET A 65 -5.03 3.45 3.04
CA MET A 65 -5.83 3.48 4.26
C MET A 65 -5.35 2.45 5.29
N ALA A 66 -5.07 1.22 4.84
CA ALA A 66 -4.52 0.18 5.71
C ALA A 66 -3.20 0.63 6.34
N ASN A 67 -2.30 1.24 5.57
CA ASN A 67 -1.03 1.75 6.09
C ASN A 67 -1.24 2.90 7.08
N ALA A 68 -2.16 3.83 6.82
CA ALA A 68 -2.48 4.91 7.76
C ALA A 68 -2.97 4.36 9.11
N THR A 69 -3.88 3.39 9.09
CA THR A 69 -4.34 2.72 10.32
C THR A 69 -3.20 1.96 11.01
N MET A 70 -2.38 1.21 10.25
CA MET A 70 -1.25 0.46 10.80
C MET A 70 -0.21 1.39 11.43
N ALA A 71 0.07 2.55 10.84
CA ALA A 71 1.03 3.50 11.41
C ALA A 71 0.65 3.88 12.86
N HIS A 72 -0.63 4.09 13.14
CA HIS A 72 -1.10 4.32 14.51
C HIS A 72 -0.94 3.09 15.41
N GLN A 73 -1.28 1.89 14.92
CA GLN A 73 -1.16 0.64 15.69
C GLN A 73 0.28 0.24 15.98
N LEU A 74 1.20 0.58 15.08
CA LEU A 74 2.61 0.20 15.13
C LEU A 74 3.47 1.22 15.89
N LYS A 75 2.99 2.45 16.05
CA LYS A 75 3.66 3.52 16.82
C LYS A 75 4.08 3.09 18.24
N PRO A 76 3.26 2.39 19.06
CA PRO A 76 3.67 1.93 20.38
C PRO A 76 4.82 0.91 20.37
N LYS A 77 5.05 0.22 19.24
CA LYS A 77 6.17 -0.71 19.05
C LYS A 77 7.43 0.01 18.52
N GLY A 78 7.37 1.33 18.37
CA GLY A 78 8.44 2.14 17.78
C GLY A 78 8.66 1.90 16.28
N ILE A 79 7.66 1.34 15.58
CA ILE A 79 7.75 1.05 14.15
C ILE A 79 7.13 2.21 13.37
N THR A 80 7.92 2.80 12.47
CA THR A 80 7.46 3.76 11.47
C THR A 80 6.86 3.02 10.29
N SER A 81 5.68 3.42 9.84
CA SER A 81 5.02 2.86 8.66
C SER A 81 4.66 3.98 7.69
N VAL A 82 5.14 3.89 6.46
CA VAL A 82 4.97 4.94 5.43
C VAL A 82 4.53 4.35 4.10
N VAL A 83 3.85 5.16 3.30
CA VAL A 83 3.52 4.85 1.90
C VAL A 83 4.39 5.67 0.97
N VAL A 84 4.74 5.09 -0.18
CA VAL A 84 5.51 5.78 -1.22
C VAL A 84 4.85 5.53 -2.58
N HIS A 85 4.52 6.62 -3.27
CA HIS A 85 4.25 6.57 -4.71
C HIS A 85 5.56 6.83 -5.46
N PRO A 86 6.01 5.91 -6.34
CA PRO A 86 7.32 6.03 -6.97
C PRO A 86 7.36 6.93 -8.22
N GLY A 87 6.24 7.54 -8.62
CA GLY A 87 6.15 8.24 -9.92
C GLY A 87 5.88 7.29 -11.08
N TRP A 88 6.19 7.76 -12.29
CA TRP A 88 6.23 6.98 -13.52
C TRP A 88 7.66 6.45 -13.70
N VAL A 89 7.84 5.13 -13.60
CA VAL A 89 9.16 4.48 -13.51
C VAL A 89 9.30 3.47 -14.64
N GLN A 90 10.44 3.49 -15.35
CA GLN A 90 10.76 2.53 -16.40
C GLN A 90 10.84 1.10 -15.85
N THR A 91 9.83 0.29 -16.18
CA THR A 91 9.70 -1.12 -15.81
C THR A 91 9.00 -1.89 -16.93
N ASP A 92 8.94 -3.22 -16.82
CA ASP A 92 8.18 -4.07 -17.76
C ASP A 92 6.67 -3.76 -17.80
N MET A 93 6.15 -3.05 -16.80
CA MET A 93 4.74 -2.65 -16.71
C MET A 93 4.43 -1.31 -17.41
N GLY A 94 5.43 -0.67 -18.00
CA GLY A 94 5.37 0.70 -18.53
C GLY A 94 6.37 1.61 -17.82
N GLY A 95 6.46 2.87 -18.27
CA GLY A 95 7.51 3.78 -17.84
C GLY A 95 8.30 4.34 -19.02
#